data_AF-A0A7S0K6D8-F1
#
_entry.id   AF-A0A7S0K6D8-F1
#
_cell.length_a   1.000
_cell.length_b   1.000
_cell.length_c   1.000
_cell.angle_alpha   90.00
_cell.angle_beta   90.00
_cell.angle_gamma   90.00
#
_symmetry.space_group_name_H-M   'P 1'
#
loop_
_entity.id
_entity.type
_entity.pdbx_description
1 polymer ?
#
loop_
_entity_poly.entity_id
_entity_poly.type
_entity_poly.pdbx_seq_one_letter_code
_entity_poly.pdbx_strand_id
1 'polypeptide(L)'
;QMHATPPKTRVAARSPVARPQLSLQLRWRRANRRASEAPGSRAPSPKTLRAAFQPGKAVLPAMAHSDASPRDAASEDAVVFGGVPEHFNLAIWEHLNSGRSEAACGVPTRFVAVPGGTGAMMAALSDGSVDVAIALTEGVVSAAAKEKCASIRVVAPYVMSPLAWGVAAGATDAAPRSLTELAALPEVRVGVSRMGSGSHLMSFLLAEEQGWDASRLRFVVCGDITGLRRAVRGVREDGEPEAHLFMWETGMIEPFVAAGEISQIGVVLTPWPCFVMAARAAWLDEARPTGETNRDRLLRVLAPCRDAVAAFLADPAAALDAIAARFMVSRGAAATWMRAVRYAAGRELPRSALATAAEALRRLGQLSAEEASLAPP
;
A
#
# COMPACT_ATOMS: atom_id res chain seq x y z
N GLN A 1 -25.39 58.31 9.99
CA GLN A 1 -24.67 57.09 10.40
C GLN A 1 -25.59 55.90 10.20
N MET A 2 -25.43 55.17 9.10
CA MET A 2 -26.13 53.91 8.85
C MET A 2 -25.08 52.81 8.75
N HIS A 3 -25.16 51.82 9.64
CA HIS A 3 -24.32 50.63 9.63
C HIS A 3 -24.68 49.74 8.43
N ALA A 4 -23.71 49.52 7.54
CA ALA A 4 -23.78 48.48 6.52
C ALA A 4 -22.95 47.27 7.00
N THR A 5 -23.64 46.16 7.24
CA THR A 5 -23.06 44.84 7.52
C THR A 5 -22.52 44.24 6.22
N PRO A 6 -21.29 43.69 6.16
CA PRO A 6 -20.80 43.02 4.96
C PRO A 6 -21.41 41.60 4.84
N PRO A 7 -21.55 41.06 3.62
CA PRO A 7 -22.24 39.80 3.40
C PRO A 7 -21.39 38.61 3.87
N LYS A 8 -22.08 37.65 4.48
CA LYS A 8 -21.54 36.36 4.93
C LYS A 8 -20.83 35.64 3.80
N THR A 9 -19.57 35.31 4.04
CA THR A 9 -18.70 34.49 3.21
C THR A 9 -19.36 33.15 2.89
N ARG A 10 -19.29 32.80 1.60
CA ARG A 10 -19.64 31.49 1.01
C ARG A 10 -19.12 30.35 1.90
N VAL A 11 -20.02 29.46 2.29
CA VAL A 11 -19.70 28.11 2.76
C VAL A 11 -18.80 27.46 1.69
N ALA A 12 -17.59 27.08 2.07
CA ALA A 12 -16.68 26.33 1.21
C ALA A 12 -17.42 25.09 0.68
N ALA A 13 -17.57 25.01 -0.64
CA ALA A 13 -18.15 23.85 -1.28
C ALA A 13 -17.27 22.64 -0.96
N ARG A 14 -17.81 21.65 -0.24
CA ARG A 14 -17.12 20.39 0.04
C ARG A 14 -16.75 19.72 -1.29
N SER A 15 -15.50 19.30 -1.41
CA SER A 15 -14.95 18.54 -2.55
C SER A 15 -15.89 17.36 -2.92
N PRO A 16 -16.20 17.14 -4.21
CA PRO A 16 -17.09 16.05 -4.64
C PRO A 16 -16.57 14.64 -4.28
N VAL A 17 -15.28 14.51 -3.95
CA VAL A 17 -14.64 13.26 -3.48
C VAL A 17 -14.99 12.93 -2.02
N ALA A 18 -15.35 13.93 -1.20
CA ALA A 18 -15.53 13.76 0.24
C ALA A 18 -16.74 12.89 0.65
N ARG A 19 -17.84 12.93 -0.12
CA ARG A 19 -19.06 12.16 0.21
C ARG A 19 -18.91 10.65 -0.04
N PRO A 20 -18.40 10.20 -1.20
CA PRO A 20 -18.11 8.77 -1.43
C PRO A 20 -17.11 8.20 -0.42
N GLN A 21 -16.03 8.94 -0.12
CA GLN A 21 -14.97 8.50 0.80
C GLN A 21 -15.47 8.33 2.24
N LEU A 22 -16.31 9.25 2.73
CA LEU A 22 -16.94 9.12 4.05
C LEU A 22 -17.85 7.87 4.14
N SER A 23 -18.58 7.55 3.07
CA SER A 23 -19.44 6.36 3.03
C SER A 23 -18.64 5.05 3.07
N LEU A 24 -17.49 5.02 2.38
CA LEU A 24 -16.56 3.90 2.34
C LEU A 24 -15.92 3.67 3.73
N GLN A 25 -15.47 4.75 4.36
CA GLN A 25 -14.94 4.74 5.73
C GLN A 25 -15.95 4.21 6.74
N LEU A 26 -17.20 4.68 6.70
CA LEU A 26 -18.24 4.24 7.62
C LEU A 26 -18.54 2.74 7.44
N ARG A 27 -18.56 2.24 6.20
CA ARG A 27 -18.73 0.81 5.90
C ARG A 27 -17.55 -0.01 6.46
N TRP A 28 -16.32 0.43 6.24
CA TRP A 28 -15.12 -0.22 6.78
C TRP A 28 -15.12 -0.25 8.32
N ARG A 29 -15.40 0.89 8.98
CA ARG A 29 -15.49 0.97 10.45
C ARG A 29 -16.59 0.08 11.03
N ARG A 30 -17.72 -0.08 10.32
CA ARG A 30 -18.80 -1.00 10.73
C ARG A 30 -18.39 -2.46 10.57
N ALA A 31 -17.71 -2.81 9.48
CA ALA A 31 -17.22 -4.16 9.24
C ALA A 31 -16.17 -4.59 10.27
N ASN A 32 -15.27 -3.68 10.66
CA ASN A 32 -14.16 -3.99 11.56
C ASN A 32 -14.50 -3.88 13.06
N ARG A 33 -15.51 -3.10 13.48
CA ARG A 33 -15.98 -3.12 14.87
C ARG A 33 -16.58 -4.46 15.28
N ARG A 34 -17.33 -5.12 14.39
CA ARG A 34 -17.90 -6.45 14.66
C ARG A 34 -16.84 -7.55 14.79
N ALA A 35 -15.64 -7.31 14.27
CA ALA A 35 -14.53 -8.25 14.28
C ALA A 35 -13.73 -8.23 15.60
N SER A 36 -13.54 -7.05 16.19
CA SER A 36 -12.82 -6.90 17.48
C SER A 36 -13.59 -7.50 18.67
N GLU A 37 -14.87 -7.80 18.50
CA GLU A 37 -15.78 -8.33 19.54
C GLU A 37 -15.92 -9.87 19.49
N ALA A 38 -15.28 -10.58 18.54
CA ALA A 38 -15.39 -12.03 18.41
C ALA A 38 -14.50 -12.80 19.43
N PRO A 39 -15.02 -13.87 20.08
CA PRO A 39 -14.25 -14.66 21.05
C PRO A 39 -13.09 -15.41 20.37
N GLY A 40 -11.88 -15.26 20.91
CA GLY A 40 -10.62 -15.79 20.35
C GLY A 40 -9.57 -14.73 20.00
N SER A 41 -9.84 -13.44 20.24
CA SER A 41 -8.96 -12.29 19.92
C SER A 41 -7.77 -12.08 20.87
N ARG A 42 -7.40 -13.04 21.73
CA ARG A 42 -6.25 -12.87 22.63
C ARG A 42 -4.95 -12.93 21.83
N ALA A 43 -4.36 -11.76 21.62
CA ALA A 43 -2.97 -11.63 21.19
C ALA A 43 -2.04 -12.43 22.14
N PRO A 44 -0.94 -13.01 21.63
CA PRO A 44 0.08 -13.59 22.49
C PRO A 44 0.55 -12.56 23.53
N SER A 45 0.89 -13.02 24.74
CA SER A 45 1.17 -12.11 25.84
C SER A 45 2.27 -11.10 25.50
N PRO A 46 2.25 -9.87 26.05
CA PRO A 46 3.30 -8.88 25.82
C PRO A 46 4.72 -9.40 26.11
N LYS A 47 4.84 -10.37 27.04
CA LYS A 47 6.09 -11.09 27.33
C LYS A 47 6.53 -12.02 26.20
N THR A 48 5.59 -12.73 25.58
CA THR A 48 5.84 -13.63 24.45
C THR A 48 6.25 -12.86 23.19
N LEU A 49 5.60 -11.72 22.92
CA LEU A 49 5.95 -10.83 21.81
C LEU A 49 7.30 -10.11 22.04
N ARG A 50 7.57 -9.61 23.26
CA ARG A 50 8.88 -9.04 23.61
C ARG A 50 10.03 -10.05 23.54
N ALA A 51 9.79 -11.33 23.81
CA ALA A 51 10.80 -12.37 23.70
C ALA A 51 11.11 -12.73 22.22
N ALA A 52 10.11 -12.62 21.33
CA ALA A 52 10.28 -12.81 19.89
C ALA A 52 10.92 -11.59 19.20
N PHE A 53 10.69 -10.38 19.72
CA PHE A 53 11.30 -9.14 19.24
C PHE A 53 12.57 -8.80 20.01
N GLN A 54 13.72 -9.24 19.51
CA GLN A 54 15.02 -8.72 19.95
C GLN A 54 15.30 -7.37 19.24
N PRO A 55 15.56 -6.27 19.96
CA PRO A 55 15.93 -5.01 19.32
C PRO A 55 17.20 -5.21 18.50
N GLY A 56 17.09 -5.03 17.17
CA GLY A 56 18.19 -5.19 16.22
C GLY A 56 18.24 -6.51 15.44
N LYS A 57 17.32 -7.48 15.66
CA LYS A 57 17.18 -8.63 14.75
C LYS A 57 16.11 -8.35 13.70
N ALA A 58 16.49 -8.51 12.44
CA ALA A 58 15.61 -8.39 11.28
C ALA A 58 14.34 -9.25 11.47
N VAL A 59 13.20 -8.64 11.13
CA VAL A 59 11.95 -9.33 10.84
C VAL A 59 12.29 -10.58 10.03
N LEU A 60 11.88 -11.78 10.47
CA LEU A 60 11.99 -13.01 9.67
C LEU A 60 11.57 -12.67 8.22
N PRO A 61 12.39 -12.93 7.18
CA PRO A 61 12.11 -12.41 5.86
C PRO A 61 10.78 -12.98 5.37
N ALA A 62 9.73 -12.15 5.41
CA ALA A 62 8.33 -12.54 5.22
C ALA A 62 8.08 -13.20 3.86
N MET A 63 8.98 -12.97 2.90
CA MET A 63 9.24 -13.82 1.74
C MET A 63 10.76 -13.92 1.63
N ALA A 64 11.33 -15.12 1.43
CA ALA A 64 12.79 -15.27 1.37
C ALA A 64 13.36 -14.34 0.29
N HIS A 65 14.46 -13.64 0.61
CA HIS A 65 15.17 -12.78 -0.32
C HIS A 65 15.76 -13.64 -1.43
N SER A 66 15.02 -13.81 -2.52
CA SER A 66 15.69 -13.96 -3.81
C SER A 66 15.85 -12.53 -4.31
N ASP A 67 17.06 -11.99 -4.13
CA ASP A 67 17.36 -10.62 -4.54
C ASP A 67 17.01 -10.42 -6.02
N ALA A 68 16.66 -9.18 -6.36
CA ALA A 68 16.55 -8.73 -7.75
C ALA A 68 17.94 -8.57 -8.38
N SER A 69 18.82 -9.56 -8.21
CA SER A 69 20.13 -9.65 -8.86
C SER A 69 19.97 -9.75 -10.38
N PRO A 70 21.00 -9.39 -11.17
CA PRO A 70 20.99 -9.54 -12.61
C PRO A 70 20.60 -10.96 -13.04
N ARG A 71 19.86 -11.07 -14.14
CA ARG A 71 19.34 -12.33 -14.66
C ARG A 71 20.49 -13.26 -15.08
N ASP A 72 20.59 -14.44 -14.47
CA ASP A 72 21.38 -15.55 -15.01
C ASP A 72 20.67 -16.16 -16.24
N ALA A 73 21.38 -16.86 -17.12
CA ALA A 73 20.85 -17.35 -18.41
C ALA A 73 19.59 -18.25 -18.31
N ALA A 74 19.42 -19.00 -17.20
CA ALA A 74 18.19 -19.78 -16.95
C ALA A 74 16.98 -18.90 -16.56
N SER A 75 17.22 -17.65 -16.15
CA SER A 75 16.21 -16.66 -15.77
C SER A 75 15.81 -15.72 -16.91
N GLU A 76 16.45 -15.80 -18.08
CA GLU A 76 16.08 -14.99 -19.25
C GLU A 76 14.75 -15.41 -19.89
N ASP A 77 14.31 -16.67 -19.71
CA ASP A 77 13.01 -17.11 -20.23
C ASP A 77 11.85 -17.00 -19.23
N ALA A 78 12.12 -16.82 -17.94
CA ALA A 78 11.05 -16.72 -16.95
C ALA A 78 10.35 -15.35 -16.99
N VAL A 79 9.04 -15.34 -16.79
CA VAL A 79 8.30 -14.11 -16.48
C VAL A 79 8.50 -13.78 -15.00
N VAL A 80 9.16 -12.67 -14.71
CA VAL A 80 9.54 -12.27 -13.35
C VAL A 80 8.54 -11.26 -12.80
N PHE A 81 7.81 -11.67 -11.76
CA PHE A 81 6.93 -10.81 -10.98
C PHE A 81 7.70 -10.19 -9.81
N GLY A 82 7.49 -8.91 -9.53
CA GLY A 82 8.04 -8.21 -8.37
C GLY A 82 6.93 -7.65 -7.50
N GLY A 83 7.05 -7.80 -6.18
CA GLY A 83 6.08 -7.26 -5.23
C GLY A 83 6.69 -7.10 -3.84
N VAL A 84 6.07 -6.26 -3.01
CA VAL A 84 6.49 -6.11 -1.62
C VAL A 84 6.18 -7.41 -0.84
N PRO A 85 7.04 -7.87 0.08
CA PRO A 85 6.79 -9.07 0.88
C PRO A 85 5.71 -8.82 1.93
N GLU A 86 4.46 -8.81 1.47
CA GLU A 86 3.26 -8.49 2.25
C GLU A 86 2.19 -9.57 2.04
N HIS A 87 1.25 -9.66 2.98
CA HIS A 87 0.17 -10.64 2.96
C HIS A 87 -0.68 -10.59 1.67
N PHE A 88 -0.74 -9.43 0.99
CA PHE A 88 -1.42 -9.31 -0.29
C PHE A 88 -0.85 -10.27 -1.34
N ASN A 89 0.47 -10.47 -1.34
CA ASN A 89 1.17 -11.20 -2.38
C ASN A 89 1.36 -12.69 -2.06
N LEU A 90 0.96 -13.18 -0.87
CA LEU A 90 1.30 -14.52 -0.40
C LEU A 90 0.88 -15.63 -1.39
N ALA A 91 -0.39 -15.64 -1.81
CA ALA A 91 -0.91 -16.67 -2.71
C ALA A 91 -0.19 -16.69 -4.07
N ILE A 92 0.08 -15.51 -4.65
CA ILE A 92 0.80 -15.40 -5.93
C ILE A 92 2.27 -15.80 -5.76
N TRP A 93 2.92 -15.34 -4.70
CA TRP A 93 4.31 -15.70 -4.40
C TRP A 93 4.47 -17.22 -4.30
N GLU A 94 3.60 -17.90 -3.55
CA GLU A 94 3.63 -19.36 -3.44
C GLU A 94 3.37 -20.04 -4.78
N HIS A 95 2.37 -19.59 -5.54
CA HIS A 95 2.02 -20.19 -6.83
C HIS A 95 3.12 -20.07 -7.89
N LEU A 96 3.73 -18.88 -7.99
CA LEU A 96 4.78 -18.60 -8.97
C LEU A 96 6.12 -19.28 -8.63
N ASN A 97 6.45 -19.42 -7.34
CA ASN A 97 7.73 -19.98 -6.91
C ASN A 97 7.71 -21.50 -6.63
N SER A 98 6.55 -22.16 -6.69
CA SER A 98 6.44 -23.60 -6.43
C SER A 98 6.45 -24.48 -7.68
N GLY A 99 6.66 -23.91 -8.88
CA GLY A 99 6.50 -24.60 -10.17
C GLY A 99 5.05 -24.91 -10.58
N ARG A 100 4.05 -24.56 -9.74
CA ARG A 100 2.61 -24.81 -10.05
C ARG A 100 2.13 -23.95 -11.21
N SER A 101 2.58 -22.69 -11.27
CA SER A 101 2.26 -21.78 -12.37
C SER A 101 2.77 -22.33 -13.71
N GLU A 102 4.04 -22.71 -13.77
CA GLU A 102 4.66 -23.27 -14.97
C GLU A 102 3.96 -24.57 -15.40
N ALA A 103 3.67 -25.48 -14.47
CA ALA A 103 2.93 -26.70 -14.77
C ALA A 103 1.52 -26.42 -15.32
N ALA A 104 0.87 -25.33 -14.91
CA ALA A 104 -0.48 -24.98 -15.33
C ALA A 104 -0.54 -24.29 -16.71
N CYS A 105 0.49 -23.51 -17.07
CA CYS A 105 0.44 -22.67 -18.27
C CYS A 105 1.60 -22.86 -19.26
N GLY A 106 2.61 -23.66 -18.93
CA GLY A 106 3.79 -23.91 -19.75
C GLY A 106 4.73 -22.71 -19.88
N VAL A 107 4.65 -21.74 -18.96
CA VAL A 107 5.51 -20.55 -18.93
C VAL A 107 6.32 -20.58 -17.63
N PRO A 108 7.66 -20.59 -17.68
CA PRO A 108 8.48 -20.45 -16.49
C PRO A 108 8.19 -19.12 -15.79
N THR A 109 8.02 -19.13 -14.48
CA THR A 109 7.68 -17.94 -13.69
C THR A 109 8.50 -17.84 -12.42
N ARG A 110 8.69 -16.61 -11.95
CA ARG A 110 9.32 -16.34 -10.66
C ARG A 110 8.70 -15.13 -9.99
N PHE A 111 8.69 -15.10 -8.67
CA PHE A 111 8.37 -13.90 -7.89
C PHE A 111 9.57 -13.46 -7.05
N VAL A 112 9.95 -12.18 -7.17
CA VAL A 112 10.96 -11.50 -6.34
C VAL A 112 10.34 -10.57 -5.31
N ALA A 113 10.93 -10.56 -4.12
CA ALA A 113 10.58 -9.59 -3.09
C ALA A 113 11.25 -8.24 -3.38
N VAL A 114 10.46 -7.16 -3.44
CA VAL A 114 10.94 -5.79 -3.64
C VAL A 114 10.55 -4.95 -2.42
N PRO A 115 11.33 -4.99 -1.32
CA PRO A 115 10.98 -4.33 -0.06
C PRO A 115 10.94 -2.80 -0.15
N GLY A 116 11.59 -2.20 -1.17
CA GLY A 116 11.56 -0.76 -1.43
C GLY A 116 10.22 -0.20 -1.93
N GLY A 117 9.20 -1.06 -2.12
CA GLY A 117 7.86 -0.62 -2.50
C GLY A 117 7.72 -0.18 -3.95
N THR A 118 6.63 0.52 -4.26
CA THR A 118 6.30 0.92 -5.64
C THR A 118 7.43 1.65 -6.35
N GLY A 119 8.15 2.55 -5.68
CA GLY A 119 9.24 3.28 -6.31
C GLY A 119 10.37 2.37 -6.81
N ALA A 120 10.80 1.41 -5.96
CA ALA A 120 11.79 0.42 -6.34
C ALA A 120 11.27 -0.53 -7.43
N MET A 121 9.98 -0.90 -7.38
CA MET A 121 9.38 -1.72 -8.43
C MET A 121 9.31 -1.01 -9.79
N MET A 122 9.04 0.30 -9.83
CA MET A 122 9.05 1.06 -11.09
C MET A 122 10.48 1.19 -11.65
N ALA A 123 11.49 1.32 -10.79
CA ALA A 123 12.89 1.25 -11.21
C ALA A 123 13.23 -0.13 -11.78
N ALA A 124 12.84 -1.20 -11.08
CA ALA A 124 13.05 -2.59 -11.50
C ALA A 124 12.34 -2.94 -12.82
N LEU A 125 11.16 -2.38 -13.07
CA LEU A 125 10.51 -2.47 -14.38
C LEU A 125 11.38 -1.77 -15.44
N SER A 126 11.85 -0.56 -15.14
CA SER A 126 12.61 0.28 -16.08
C SER A 126 13.95 -0.33 -16.47
N ASP A 127 14.67 -0.94 -15.54
CA ASP A 127 15.94 -1.64 -15.79
C ASP A 127 15.78 -3.08 -16.28
N GLY A 128 14.57 -3.64 -16.23
CA GLY A 128 14.27 -4.99 -16.70
C GLY A 128 14.64 -6.10 -15.72
N SER A 129 14.98 -5.80 -14.47
CA SER A 129 15.13 -6.82 -13.42
C SER A 129 13.80 -7.48 -13.02
N VAL A 130 12.68 -6.80 -13.29
CA VAL A 130 11.30 -7.32 -13.14
C VAL A 130 10.51 -7.07 -14.42
N ASP A 131 9.68 -8.03 -14.81
CA ASP A 131 8.78 -7.92 -15.97
C ASP A 131 7.41 -7.36 -15.59
N VAL A 132 6.89 -7.80 -14.43
CA VAL A 132 5.57 -7.43 -13.91
C VAL A 132 5.67 -6.99 -12.46
N ALA A 133 5.30 -5.75 -12.15
CA ALA A 133 5.23 -5.24 -10.78
C ALA A 133 3.81 -5.32 -10.23
N ILE A 134 3.65 -5.87 -9.03
CA ILE A 134 2.43 -5.78 -8.23
C ILE A 134 2.58 -4.59 -7.28
N ALA A 135 1.99 -3.45 -7.63
CA ALA A 135 2.32 -2.17 -7.01
C ALA A 135 1.08 -1.31 -6.69
N LEU A 136 1.28 -0.34 -5.79
CA LEU A 136 0.21 0.60 -5.41
C LEU A 136 -0.25 1.41 -6.62
N THR A 137 -1.57 1.49 -6.81
CA THR A 137 -2.21 2.11 -7.98
C THR A 137 -1.75 3.55 -8.21
N GLU A 138 -1.72 4.39 -7.18
CA GLU A 138 -1.26 5.77 -7.31
C GLU A 138 0.21 5.87 -7.73
N GLY A 139 1.05 4.92 -7.29
CA GLY A 139 2.46 4.95 -7.61
C GLY A 139 2.70 4.54 -9.06
N VAL A 140 1.91 3.59 -9.58
CA VAL A 140 1.92 3.22 -11.00
C VAL A 140 1.37 4.36 -11.85
N VAL A 141 0.28 5.02 -11.44
CA VAL A 141 -0.26 6.19 -12.15
C VAL A 141 0.76 7.32 -12.20
N SER A 142 1.40 7.65 -11.08
CA SER A 142 2.44 8.68 -11.00
C SER A 142 3.63 8.36 -11.90
N ALA A 143 4.07 7.10 -11.93
CA ALA A 143 5.17 6.67 -12.78
C ALA A 143 4.79 6.72 -14.26
N ALA A 144 3.65 6.13 -14.65
CA ALA A 144 3.20 6.09 -16.03
C ALA A 144 2.96 7.49 -16.63
N ALA A 145 2.58 8.46 -15.80
CA ALA A 145 2.37 9.85 -16.22
C ALA A 145 3.68 10.65 -16.41
N LYS A 146 4.80 10.21 -15.81
CA LYS A 146 6.08 10.91 -15.88
C LYS A 146 6.93 10.36 -17.03
N GLU A 147 7.60 11.24 -17.76
CA GLU A 147 8.40 10.91 -18.95
C GLU A 147 9.39 9.76 -18.73
N LYS A 148 10.02 9.70 -17.55
CA LYS A 148 11.00 8.65 -17.19
C LYS A 148 10.41 7.23 -17.16
N CYS A 149 9.09 7.08 -17.04
CA CYS A 149 8.39 5.81 -16.93
C CYS A 149 7.15 5.75 -17.86
N ALA A 150 7.07 6.60 -18.88
CA ALA A 150 5.94 6.68 -19.81
C ALA A 150 5.70 5.39 -20.63
N SER A 151 6.63 4.43 -20.58
CA SER A 151 6.47 3.09 -21.18
C SER A 151 5.74 2.10 -20.27
N ILE A 152 5.50 2.42 -19.00
CA ILE A 152 4.80 1.54 -18.06
C ILE A 152 3.30 1.53 -18.39
N ARG A 153 2.69 0.34 -18.36
CA ARG A 153 1.27 0.10 -18.60
C ARG A 153 0.68 -0.67 -17.43
N VAL A 154 -0.53 -0.32 -17.03
CA VAL A 154 -1.35 -1.19 -16.17
C VAL A 154 -1.80 -2.37 -17.03
N VAL A 155 -1.47 -3.59 -16.60
CA VAL A 155 -1.77 -4.82 -17.35
C VAL A 155 -2.90 -5.65 -16.73
N ALA A 156 -3.13 -5.51 -15.42
CA ALA A 156 -4.26 -6.13 -14.74
C ALA A 156 -4.60 -5.42 -13.42
N PRO A 157 -5.86 -5.40 -12.98
CA PRO A 157 -6.19 -5.13 -11.58
C PRO A 157 -5.68 -6.26 -10.69
N TYR A 158 -5.31 -5.94 -9.43
CA TYR A 158 -4.91 -6.97 -8.47
C TYR A 158 -5.76 -6.97 -7.21
N VAL A 159 -5.80 -5.86 -6.47
CA VAL A 159 -6.61 -5.70 -5.26
C VAL A 159 -7.57 -4.52 -5.45
N MET A 160 -8.86 -4.85 -5.49
CA MET A 160 -9.96 -3.94 -5.78
C MET A 160 -10.47 -3.19 -4.55
N SER A 161 -10.26 -3.74 -3.36
CA SER A 161 -10.54 -3.01 -2.12
C SER A 161 -9.58 -1.82 -1.96
N PRO A 162 -10.05 -0.71 -1.38
CA PRO A 162 -9.18 0.35 -0.86
C PRO A 162 -8.09 -0.14 0.08
N LEU A 163 -6.94 0.55 0.10
CA LEU A 163 -5.92 0.33 1.12
C LEU A 163 -6.31 1.05 2.38
N ALA A 164 -6.25 0.37 3.52
CA ALA A 164 -6.40 0.98 4.83
C ALA A 164 -5.04 1.48 5.32
N TRP A 165 -4.87 2.80 5.37
CA TRP A 165 -3.70 3.45 5.93
C TRP A 165 -3.96 3.81 7.39
N GLY A 166 -3.28 3.12 8.31
CA GLY A 166 -3.28 3.45 9.71
C GLY A 166 -2.52 4.74 9.97
N VAL A 167 -3.12 5.63 10.76
CA VAL A 167 -2.46 6.81 11.30
C VAL A 167 -1.78 6.40 12.61
N ALA A 168 -0.47 6.27 12.58
CA ALA A 168 0.33 5.78 13.70
C ALA A 168 1.06 6.93 14.40
N ALA A 169 0.91 7.01 15.72
CA ALA A 169 1.68 7.89 16.60
C ALA A 169 2.52 7.07 17.58
N GLY A 170 3.50 7.68 18.25
CA GLY A 170 4.28 7.01 19.29
C GLY A 170 3.39 6.56 20.46
N ALA A 171 3.73 5.44 21.10
CA ALA A 171 3.12 5.07 22.38
C ALA A 171 3.87 5.73 23.56
N THR A 172 4.09 7.05 23.48
CA THR A 172 4.80 7.86 24.47
C THR A 172 3.88 8.96 25.00
N ASP A 173 4.20 9.53 26.16
CA ASP A 173 3.37 10.57 26.77
C ASP A 173 3.35 11.87 25.97
N ALA A 174 4.44 12.17 25.24
CA ALA A 174 4.52 13.32 24.34
C ALA A 174 3.79 13.12 22.99
N ALA A 175 3.35 11.90 22.66
CA ALA A 175 2.73 11.64 21.37
C ALA A 175 1.22 11.95 21.40
N PRO A 176 0.65 12.48 20.30
CA PRO A 176 -0.80 12.64 20.15
C PRO A 176 -1.55 11.31 20.27
N ARG A 177 -2.69 11.33 20.95
CA ARG A 177 -3.53 10.13 21.19
C ARG A 177 -4.75 10.05 20.29
N SER A 178 -5.05 11.12 19.54
CA SER A 178 -6.24 11.18 18.68
C SER A 178 -6.05 12.07 17.46
N LEU A 179 -6.89 11.87 16.44
CA LEU A 179 -6.97 12.79 15.30
C LEU A 179 -7.39 14.21 15.73
N THR A 180 -8.17 14.34 16.81
CA THR A 180 -8.57 15.64 17.37
C THR A 180 -7.38 16.39 17.94
N GLU A 181 -6.49 15.72 18.68
CA GLU A 181 -5.26 16.33 19.18
C GLU A 181 -4.36 16.76 18.04
N LEU A 182 -4.17 15.92 17.02
CA LEU A 182 -3.43 16.28 15.81
C LEU A 182 -4.01 17.53 15.13
N ALA A 183 -5.35 17.62 15.04
CA ALA A 183 -6.03 18.75 14.44
C ALA A 183 -5.79 20.07 15.18
N ALA A 184 -5.52 20.02 16.49
CA ALA A 184 -5.28 21.18 17.34
C ALA A 184 -3.84 21.71 17.26
N LEU A 185 -2.88 20.93 16.75
CA LEU A 185 -1.47 21.33 16.68
C LEU A 185 -1.25 22.44 15.66
N PRO A 186 -0.52 23.54 15.95
CA PRO A 186 -0.28 24.59 14.96
C PRO A 186 0.39 24.06 13.67
N GLU A 187 1.35 23.15 13.82
CA GLU A 187 1.98 22.41 12.73
C GLU A 187 1.90 20.91 12.98
N VAL A 188 1.72 20.11 11.91
CA VAL A 188 1.68 18.66 12.00
C VAL A 188 2.90 18.06 11.29
N ARG A 189 3.92 17.67 12.06
CA ARG A 189 5.06 16.89 11.58
C ARG A 189 4.64 15.46 11.24
N VAL A 190 4.74 15.09 9.96
CA VAL A 190 4.40 13.77 9.44
C VAL A 190 5.67 13.07 8.96
N GLY A 191 5.95 11.90 9.52
CA GLY A 191 6.97 10.99 9.04
C GLY A 191 6.55 10.40 7.69
N VAL A 192 7.41 10.54 6.69
CA VAL A 192 7.22 9.98 5.34
C VAL A 192 8.44 9.17 4.94
N SER A 193 8.24 8.10 4.16
CA SER A 193 9.37 7.29 3.70
C SER A 193 10.31 8.09 2.80
N ARG A 194 9.73 8.85 1.86
CA ARG A 194 10.38 9.83 1.01
C ARG A 194 9.35 10.85 0.53
N MET A 195 9.80 11.96 0.01
CA MET A 195 8.91 12.89 -0.71
C MET A 195 8.31 12.19 -1.93
N GLY A 196 7.00 12.36 -2.13
CA GLY A 196 6.26 11.69 -3.20
C GLY A 196 5.88 10.23 -2.94
N SER A 197 6.10 9.70 -1.74
CA SER A 197 5.65 8.34 -1.38
C SER A 197 4.13 8.27 -1.17
N GLY A 198 3.61 7.04 -1.04
CA GLY A 198 2.22 6.82 -0.59
C GLY A 198 1.95 7.46 0.78
N SER A 199 2.85 7.34 1.75
CA SER A 199 2.69 8.00 3.06
C SER A 199 2.68 9.52 2.97
N HIS A 200 3.41 10.11 2.02
CA HIS A 200 3.31 11.54 1.70
C HIS A 200 1.94 11.88 1.12
N LEU A 201 1.47 11.19 0.08
CA LEU A 201 0.14 11.42 -0.51
C LEU A 201 -0.99 11.27 0.51
N MET A 202 -0.95 10.20 1.29
CA MET A 202 -2.01 9.89 2.25
C MET A 202 -2.09 10.88 3.40
N SER A 203 -1.00 11.58 3.74
CA SER A 203 -1.03 12.65 4.74
C SER A 203 -1.89 13.84 4.30
N PHE A 204 -1.91 14.16 3.01
CA PHE A 204 -2.78 15.20 2.47
C PHE A 204 -4.23 14.71 2.35
N LEU A 205 -4.45 13.44 1.99
CA LEU A 205 -5.80 12.87 2.01
C LEU A 205 -6.37 12.82 3.44
N LEU A 206 -5.52 12.55 4.44
CA LEU A 206 -5.89 12.69 5.86
C LEU A 206 -6.28 14.14 6.16
N ALA A 207 -5.45 15.12 5.78
CA ALA A 207 -5.74 16.53 6.00
C ALA A 207 -7.06 16.96 5.33
N GLU A 208 -7.30 16.59 4.07
CA GLU A 208 -8.55 16.88 3.34
C GLU A 208 -9.75 16.26 4.08
N GLU A 209 -9.63 15.00 4.50
CA GLU A 209 -10.72 14.29 5.19
C GLU A 209 -11.05 14.89 6.56
N GLN A 210 -10.03 15.34 7.29
CA GLN A 210 -10.20 15.98 8.60
C GLN A 210 -10.47 17.49 8.51
N GLY A 211 -10.45 18.07 7.31
CA GLY A 211 -10.61 19.51 7.11
C GLY A 211 -9.44 20.34 7.65
N TRP A 212 -8.23 19.77 7.71
CA TRP A 212 -7.02 20.47 8.10
C TRP A 212 -6.51 21.36 6.97
N ASP A 213 -5.89 22.48 7.34
CA ASP A 213 -5.09 23.24 6.38
C ASP A 213 -3.80 22.47 6.08
N ALA A 214 -3.68 21.99 4.83
CA ALA A 214 -2.52 21.25 4.34
C ALA A 214 -1.21 22.05 4.44
N SER A 215 -1.27 23.38 4.48
CA SER A 215 -0.09 24.23 4.66
C SER A 215 0.60 24.05 6.02
N ARG A 216 -0.08 23.43 7.00
CA ARG A 216 0.45 23.10 8.33
C ARG A 216 1.24 21.79 8.36
N LEU A 217 1.18 20.98 7.30
CA LEU A 217 1.94 19.74 7.24
C LEU A 217 3.44 20.06 7.11
N ARG A 218 4.26 19.38 7.91
CA ARG A 218 5.72 19.43 7.86
C ARG A 218 6.22 18.00 7.71
N PHE A 219 7.15 17.75 6.82
CA PHE A 219 7.55 16.38 6.50
C PHE A 219 8.92 16.02 7.08
N VAL A 220 8.98 14.86 7.72
CA VAL A 220 10.22 14.25 8.21
C VAL A 220 10.50 13.04 7.34
N VAL A 221 11.60 13.06 6.58
CA VAL A 221 11.99 11.94 5.71
C VAL A 221 12.66 10.87 6.56
N CYS A 222 12.06 9.69 6.61
CA CYS A 222 12.46 8.62 7.53
C CYS A 222 12.93 7.34 6.82
N GLY A 223 12.85 7.26 5.49
CA GLY A 223 13.26 6.07 4.74
C GLY A 223 12.22 4.94 4.81
N ASP A 224 12.36 4.03 5.76
CA ASP A 224 11.53 2.82 5.87
C ASP A 224 10.65 2.83 7.14
N ILE A 225 9.92 1.74 7.37
CA ILE A 225 9.06 1.58 8.56
C ILE A 225 9.85 1.64 9.87
N THR A 226 11.13 1.26 9.88
CA THR A 226 11.97 1.35 11.09
C THR A 226 12.28 2.81 11.39
N GLY A 227 12.67 3.59 10.38
CA GLY A 227 12.89 5.02 10.55
C GLY A 227 11.60 5.77 10.94
N LEU A 228 10.46 5.41 10.36
CA LEU A 228 9.16 6.00 10.70
C LEU A 228 8.75 5.73 12.15
N ARG A 229 8.90 4.49 12.62
CA ARG A 229 8.65 4.13 14.03
C ARG A 229 9.61 4.86 14.98
N ARG A 230 10.87 5.02 14.60
CA ARG A 230 11.83 5.80 15.38
C ARG A 230 11.38 7.26 15.49
N ALA A 231 10.99 7.89 14.39
CA ALA A 231 10.60 9.30 14.38
C ALA A 231 9.38 9.62 15.26
N VAL A 232 8.37 8.75 15.30
CA VAL A 232 7.20 9.00 16.16
C VAL A 232 7.43 8.71 17.65
N ARG A 233 8.53 8.03 17.98
CA ARG A 233 8.93 7.70 19.35
C ARG A 233 10.06 8.57 19.87
N GLY A 234 10.89 9.09 18.97
CA GLY A 234 11.98 10.01 19.27
C GLY A 234 11.41 11.34 19.75
N VAL A 235 12.07 11.93 20.73
CA VAL A 235 11.68 13.21 21.35
C VAL A 235 12.79 14.21 21.09
N ARG A 236 12.41 15.39 20.61
CA ARG A 236 13.28 16.53 20.36
C ARG A 236 13.62 17.25 21.68
N GLU A 237 14.57 18.17 21.64
CA GLU A 237 14.97 18.97 22.81
C GLU A 237 13.82 19.80 23.41
N ASP A 238 12.84 20.20 22.59
CA ASP A 238 11.64 20.92 23.00
C ASP A 238 10.57 20.03 23.66
N GLY A 239 10.86 18.73 23.84
CA GLY A 239 9.95 17.76 24.47
C GLY A 239 8.89 17.17 23.53
N GLU A 240 8.86 17.60 22.27
CA GLU A 240 7.90 17.13 21.27
C GLU A 240 8.45 15.96 20.45
N PRO A 241 7.59 15.09 19.88
CA PRO A 241 8.08 13.98 19.06
C PRO A 241 8.72 14.48 17.76
N GLU A 242 9.73 13.77 17.22
CA GLU A 242 10.36 14.14 15.93
C GLU A 242 9.30 14.22 14.82
N ALA A 243 8.39 13.24 14.78
CA ALA A 243 7.17 13.26 13.99
C ALA A 243 5.95 12.98 14.87
N HIS A 244 4.85 13.72 14.68
CA HIS A 244 3.60 13.49 15.40
C HIS A 244 2.88 12.21 14.93
N LEU A 245 3.00 11.90 13.65
CA LEU A 245 2.42 10.69 13.05
C LEU A 245 3.25 10.18 11.88
N PHE A 246 3.06 8.92 11.51
CA PHE A 246 3.29 8.43 10.16
C PHE A 246 2.07 7.65 9.67
N MET A 247 2.01 7.37 8.37
CA MET A 247 0.96 6.53 7.79
C MET A 247 1.56 5.32 7.10
N TRP A 248 0.96 4.15 7.32
CA TRP A 248 1.33 2.89 6.68
C TRP A 248 0.13 1.94 6.61
N GLU A 249 0.24 0.83 5.88
CA GLU A 249 -0.82 -0.18 5.85
C GLU A 249 -1.09 -0.75 7.27
N THR A 250 -2.37 -0.85 7.64
CA THR A 250 -2.83 -1.22 8.99
C THR A 250 -2.34 -2.56 9.50
N GLY A 251 -2.39 -3.62 8.68
CA GLY A 251 -1.90 -4.94 9.04
C GLY A 251 -0.39 -4.99 9.25
N MET A 252 0.37 -4.23 8.47
CA MET A 252 1.83 -4.14 8.58
C MET A 252 2.31 -3.36 9.82
N ILE A 253 1.46 -2.51 10.42
CA ILE A 253 1.78 -1.85 11.69
C ILE A 253 1.24 -2.57 12.93
N GLU A 254 0.34 -3.55 12.76
CA GLU A 254 -0.30 -4.26 13.87
C GLU A 254 0.70 -4.89 14.85
N PRO A 255 1.80 -5.53 14.43
CA PRO A 255 2.77 -6.11 15.36
C PRO A 255 3.38 -5.07 16.31
N PHE A 256 3.60 -3.84 15.83
CA PHE A 256 4.17 -2.75 16.62
C PHE A 256 3.14 -2.07 17.53
N VAL A 257 1.87 -2.07 17.12
CA VAL A 257 0.75 -1.66 17.98
C VAL A 257 0.57 -2.68 19.11
N ALA A 258 0.57 -3.98 18.80
CA ALA A 258 0.47 -5.06 19.78
C ALA A 258 1.66 -5.07 20.78
N ALA A 259 2.85 -4.69 20.31
CA ALA A 259 4.03 -4.52 21.16
C ALA A 259 3.99 -3.26 22.04
N GLY A 260 3.04 -2.35 21.82
CA GLY A 260 2.95 -1.07 22.52
C GLY A 260 4.07 -0.10 22.16
N GLU A 261 4.68 -0.22 20.98
CA GLU A 261 5.68 0.75 20.49
C GLU A 261 5.02 2.00 19.90
N ILE A 262 3.90 1.81 19.23
CA ILE A 262 3.11 2.84 18.55
C ILE A 262 1.62 2.63 18.85
N SER A 263 0.82 3.67 18.61
CA SER A 263 -0.64 3.65 18.70
C SER A 263 -1.26 3.98 17.36
N GLN A 264 -2.22 3.17 16.89
CA GLN A 264 -3.03 3.52 15.72
C GLN A 264 -4.20 4.40 16.17
N ILE A 265 -4.11 5.70 15.88
CA ILE A 265 -5.07 6.71 16.34
C ILE A 265 -6.10 7.10 15.28
N GLY A 266 -5.98 6.56 14.08
CA GLY A 266 -6.90 6.79 12.97
C GLY A 266 -6.66 5.83 11.80
N VAL A 267 -7.55 5.87 10.82
CA VAL A 267 -7.43 5.12 9.56
C VAL A 267 -7.97 5.99 8.42
N VAL A 268 -7.26 6.03 7.30
CA VAL A 268 -7.67 6.66 6.04
C VAL A 268 -7.68 5.61 4.93
N LEU A 269 -8.74 5.58 4.13
CA LEU A 269 -8.83 4.66 2.99
C LEU A 269 -8.42 5.36 1.70
N THR A 270 -7.77 4.64 0.79
CA THR A 270 -7.63 5.13 -0.59
C THR A 270 -9.01 5.22 -1.27
N PRO A 271 -9.27 6.25 -2.08
CA PRO A 271 -10.52 6.31 -2.85
C PRO A 271 -10.48 5.46 -4.15
N TRP A 272 -9.41 4.69 -4.37
CA TRP A 272 -9.21 3.78 -5.50
C TRP A 272 -8.82 2.36 -5.06
N PRO A 273 -8.96 1.34 -5.93
CA PRO A 273 -8.34 0.01 -5.77
C PRO A 273 -6.87 0.10 -5.41
N CYS A 274 -6.40 -0.62 -4.40
CA CYS A 274 -5.06 -0.37 -3.87
C CYS A 274 -3.91 -0.92 -4.69
N PHE A 275 -4.07 -2.06 -5.37
CA PHE A 275 -2.99 -2.66 -6.14
C PHE A 275 -3.39 -2.97 -7.58
N VAL A 276 -2.46 -2.69 -8.49
CA VAL A 276 -2.51 -3.10 -9.89
C VAL A 276 -1.22 -3.83 -10.25
N MET A 277 -1.28 -4.58 -11.35
CA MET A 277 -0.10 -5.13 -12.02
C MET A 277 0.32 -4.19 -13.14
N ALA A 278 1.63 -3.93 -13.24
CA ALA A 278 2.20 -3.05 -14.25
C ALA A 278 3.39 -3.70 -14.97
N ALA A 279 3.57 -3.41 -16.26
CA ALA A 279 4.69 -3.91 -17.06
C ALA A 279 5.14 -2.85 -18.07
N ARG A 280 6.34 -3.01 -18.65
CA ARG A 280 6.81 -2.14 -19.75
C ARG A 280 6.14 -2.52 -21.08
N ALA A 281 5.67 -1.52 -21.83
CA ALA A 281 5.11 -1.70 -23.17
C ALA A 281 6.08 -2.44 -24.11
N ALA A 282 7.34 -2.02 -24.15
CA ALA A 282 8.36 -2.66 -24.99
C ALA A 282 8.59 -4.15 -24.64
N TRP A 283 8.51 -4.51 -23.35
CA TRP A 283 8.62 -5.91 -22.95
C TRP A 283 7.40 -6.72 -23.40
N LEU A 284 6.19 -6.17 -23.24
CA LEU A 284 4.95 -6.83 -23.65
C LEU A 284 4.93 -7.18 -25.14
N ASP A 285 5.49 -6.28 -25.97
CA ASP A 285 5.46 -6.41 -27.44
C ASP A 285 6.67 -7.20 -27.99
N GLU A 286 7.60 -7.62 -27.13
CA GLU A 286 8.76 -8.43 -27.53
C GLU A 286 8.32 -9.84 -27.97
N ALA A 287 8.74 -10.23 -29.17
CA ALA A 287 8.48 -11.54 -29.76
C ALA A 287 9.45 -12.61 -29.23
N ARG A 288 8.93 -13.82 -29.01
CA ARG A 288 9.71 -14.98 -28.57
C ARG A 288 10.00 -15.92 -29.74
N PRO A 289 11.04 -16.78 -29.65
CA PRO A 289 11.35 -17.76 -30.70
C PRO A 289 10.18 -18.70 -31.05
N THR A 290 9.24 -18.89 -30.12
CA THR A 290 8.01 -19.67 -30.30
C THR A 290 6.97 -18.97 -31.18
N GLY A 291 7.18 -17.71 -31.57
CA GLY A 291 6.26 -16.90 -32.37
C GLY A 291 5.21 -16.13 -31.55
N GLU A 292 5.13 -16.36 -30.24
CA GLU A 292 4.27 -15.60 -29.33
C GLU A 292 4.95 -14.33 -28.80
N THR A 293 4.16 -13.38 -28.30
CA THR A 293 4.67 -12.21 -27.57
C THR A 293 4.75 -12.48 -26.07
N ASN A 294 5.54 -11.69 -25.33
CA ASN A 294 5.50 -11.72 -23.87
C ASN A 294 4.12 -11.35 -23.29
N ARG A 295 3.32 -10.54 -24.01
CA ARG A 295 1.92 -10.30 -23.68
C ARG A 295 1.11 -11.59 -23.68
N ASP A 296 1.28 -12.46 -24.67
CA ASP A 296 0.57 -13.74 -24.75
C ASP A 296 0.96 -14.67 -23.59
N ARG A 297 2.25 -14.74 -23.29
CA ARG A 297 2.78 -15.46 -22.12
C ARG A 297 2.19 -14.93 -20.82
N LEU A 298 2.18 -13.61 -20.64
CA LEU A 298 1.60 -12.98 -19.46
C LEU A 298 0.11 -13.30 -19.31
N LEU A 299 -0.67 -13.23 -20.40
CA LEU A 299 -2.10 -13.56 -20.35
C LEU A 299 -2.35 -15.01 -19.91
N ARG A 300 -1.48 -15.96 -20.31
CA ARG A 300 -1.52 -17.36 -19.85
C ARG A 300 -1.16 -17.50 -18.37
N VAL A 301 -0.21 -16.71 -17.85
CA VAL A 301 0.18 -16.71 -16.43
C VAL A 301 -0.88 -16.05 -15.53
N LEU A 302 -1.56 -15.00 -15.99
CA LEU A 302 -2.53 -14.26 -15.17
C LEU A 302 -3.79 -15.05 -14.80
N ALA A 303 -4.18 -16.04 -15.61
CA ALA A 303 -5.32 -16.91 -15.29
C ALA A 303 -5.06 -17.80 -14.06
N PRO A 304 -4.04 -18.68 -14.05
CA PRO A 304 -3.76 -19.55 -12.91
C PRO A 304 -3.32 -18.77 -11.65
N CYS A 305 -2.70 -17.58 -11.78
CA CYS A 305 -2.49 -16.68 -10.64
C CYS A 305 -3.80 -16.29 -9.95
N ARG A 306 -4.86 -16.04 -10.72
CA ARG A 306 -6.17 -15.67 -10.19
C ARG A 306 -6.85 -16.87 -9.52
N ASP A 307 -6.73 -18.05 -10.13
CA ASP A 307 -7.24 -19.30 -9.57
C ASP A 307 -6.51 -19.64 -8.26
N ALA A 308 -5.21 -19.41 -8.18
CA ALA A 308 -4.43 -19.58 -6.96
C ALA A 308 -4.89 -18.64 -5.84
N VAL A 309 -5.16 -17.37 -6.16
CA VAL A 309 -5.75 -16.42 -5.19
C VAL A 309 -7.16 -16.87 -4.77
N ALA A 310 -7.99 -17.32 -5.71
CA ALA A 310 -9.33 -17.81 -5.39
C ALA A 310 -9.29 -19.04 -4.49
N ALA A 311 -8.40 -20.01 -4.77
CA ALA A 311 -8.19 -21.20 -3.97
C ALA A 311 -7.67 -20.85 -2.56
N PHE A 312 -6.73 -19.91 -2.46
CA PHE A 312 -6.23 -19.40 -1.18
C PHE A 312 -7.37 -18.82 -0.32
N LEU A 313 -8.28 -18.05 -0.93
CA LEU A 313 -9.42 -17.46 -0.23
C LEU A 313 -10.54 -18.47 0.08
N ALA A 314 -10.61 -19.58 -0.66
CA ALA A 314 -11.60 -20.64 -0.48
C ALA A 314 -11.32 -21.52 0.76
N ASP A 315 -10.10 -21.50 1.30
CA ASP A 315 -9.76 -22.04 2.62
C ASP A 315 -9.34 -20.93 3.60
N PRO A 316 -10.31 -20.21 4.19
CA PRO A 316 -10.05 -19.17 5.16
C PRO A 316 -9.21 -19.64 6.36
N ALA A 317 -9.33 -20.89 6.79
CA ALA A 317 -8.62 -21.36 7.97
C ALA A 317 -7.13 -21.47 7.70
N ALA A 318 -6.76 -22.12 6.60
CA ALA A 318 -5.36 -22.26 6.17
C ALA A 318 -4.74 -20.91 5.79
N ALA A 319 -5.49 -20.06 5.06
CA ALA A 319 -5.03 -18.72 4.69
C ALA A 319 -4.66 -17.88 5.93
N LEU A 320 -5.49 -17.92 6.97
CA LEU A 320 -5.23 -17.19 8.21
C LEU A 320 -3.99 -17.69 8.95
N ASP A 321 -3.78 -19.01 9.02
CA ASP A 321 -2.59 -19.57 9.64
C ASP A 321 -1.33 -19.23 8.85
N ALA A 322 -1.39 -19.31 7.52
CA ALA A 322 -0.28 -18.94 6.65
C ALA A 322 0.10 -17.47 6.82
N ILE A 323 -0.89 -16.55 6.83
CA ILE A 323 -0.65 -15.11 7.04
C ILE A 323 -0.08 -14.84 8.43
N ALA A 324 -0.70 -15.39 9.48
CA ALA A 324 -0.28 -15.16 10.86
C ALA A 324 1.16 -15.66 11.10
N ALA A 325 1.48 -16.86 10.61
CA ALA A 325 2.81 -17.45 10.75
C ALA A 325 3.87 -16.66 9.98
N ARG A 326 3.56 -16.24 8.74
CA ARG A 326 4.55 -15.66 7.83
C ARG A 326 4.84 -14.19 8.12
N PHE A 327 3.82 -13.42 8.50
CA PHE A 327 3.92 -11.97 8.71
C PHE A 327 3.94 -11.56 10.18
N MET A 328 3.96 -12.54 11.10
CA MET A 328 3.98 -12.33 12.55
C MET A 328 2.83 -11.43 13.04
N VAL A 329 1.69 -11.50 12.38
CA VAL A 329 0.45 -10.82 12.78
C VAL A 329 -0.44 -11.78 13.57
N SER A 330 -1.28 -11.25 14.45
CA SER A 330 -2.25 -12.09 15.15
C SER A 330 -3.26 -12.71 14.18
N ARG A 331 -3.78 -13.93 14.47
CA ARG A 331 -4.84 -14.55 13.66
C ARG A 331 -6.09 -13.66 13.56
N GLY A 332 -6.39 -12.89 14.62
CA GLY A 332 -7.47 -11.91 14.63
C GLY A 332 -7.22 -10.73 13.68
N ALA A 333 -5.99 -10.21 13.62
CA ALA A 333 -5.59 -9.18 12.67
C ALA A 333 -5.65 -9.71 11.23
N ALA A 334 -5.11 -10.90 10.98
CA ALA A 334 -5.21 -11.57 9.69
C ALA A 334 -6.67 -11.74 9.24
N ALA A 335 -7.58 -12.12 10.16
CA ALA A 335 -9.00 -12.27 9.87
C ALA A 335 -9.68 -10.93 9.56
N THR A 336 -9.26 -9.86 10.24
CA THR A 336 -9.76 -8.51 9.99
C THR A 336 -9.32 -8.02 8.61
N TRP A 337 -8.05 -8.21 8.27
CA TRP A 337 -7.51 -7.92 6.96
C TRP A 337 -8.22 -8.72 5.86
N MET A 338 -8.35 -10.04 6.02
CA MET A 338 -8.93 -10.92 5.00
C MET A 338 -10.42 -10.61 4.74
N ARG A 339 -11.15 -10.13 5.75
CA ARG A 339 -12.53 -9.63 5.57
C ARG A 339 -12.60 -8.31 4.80
N ALA A 340 -11.57 -7.47 4.87
CA ALA A 340 -11.52 -6.18 4.21
C ALA A 340 -11.00 -6.27 2.77
N VAL A 341 -10.06 -7.18 2.51
CA VAL A 341 -9.43 -7.33 1.19
C VAL A 341 -10.40 -7.91 0.16
N ARG A 342 -10.38 -7.36 -1.06
CA ARG A 342 -11.08 -7.91 -2.22
C ARG A 342 -10.12 -7.94 -3.39
N TYR A 343 -9.69 -9.12 -3.78
CA TYR A 343 -8.89 -9.32 -4.98
C TYR A 343 -9.75 -9.17 -6.24
N ALA A 344 -9.10 -8.87 -7.36
CA ALA A 344 -9.77 -8.77 -8.65
C ALA A 344 -10.25 -10.15 -9.13
N ALA A 345 -11.58 -10.28 -9.33
CA ALA A 345 -12.17 -11.46 -9.97
C ALA A 345 -12.03 -11.40 -11.50
N GLY A 346 -12.01 -10.19 -12.06
CA GLY A 346 -12.01 -9.93 -13.50
C GLY A 346 -10.74 -9.25 -13.99
N ARG A 347 -10.76 -8.82 -15.26
CA ARG A 347 -9.70 -8.00 -15.86
C ARG A 347 -10.04 -6.50 -15.84
N GLU A 348 -11.24 -6.17 -15.39
CA GLU A 348 -11.76 -4.81 -15.43
C GLU A 348 -11.23 -3.97 -14.27
N LEU A 349 -10.63 -2.84 -14.61
CA LEU A 349 -10.26 -1.78 -13.70
C LEU A 349 -11.02 -0.51 -14.11
N PRO A 350 -11.85 0.10 -13.25
CA PRO A 350 -12.55 1.32 -13.60
C PRO A 350 -11.56 2.44 -13.93
N ARG A 351 -11.61 2.98 -15.15
CA ARG A 351 -10.78 4.14 -15.56
C ARG A 351 -10.94 5.33 -14.63
N SER A 352 -12.16 5.52 -14.09
CA SER A 352 -12.45 6.56 -13.10
C SER A 352 -11.60 6.43 -11.83
N ALA A 353 -11.19 5.21 -11.46
CA ALA A 353 -10.33 4.99 -10.31
C ALA A 353 -8.90 5.48 -10.56
N LEU A 354 -8.36 5.21 -11.75
CA LEU A 354 -7.05 5.73 -12.18
C LEU A 354 -7.07 7.26 -12.29
N ALA A 355 -8.13 7.83 -12.86
CA ALA A 355 -8.34 9.28 -12.92
C ALA A 355 -8.44 9.91 -11.53
N THR A 356 -9.10 9.25 -10.58
CA THR A 356 -9.19 9.73 -9.19
C THR A 356 -7.82 9.76 -8.52
N ALA A 357 -6.98 8.74 -8.76
CA ALA A 357 -5.60 8.71 -8.27
C ALA A 357 -4.74 9.81 -8.90
N ALA A 358 -4.84 10.00 -10.22
CA ALA A 358 -4.13 11.06 -10.94
C ALA A 358 -4.51 12.45 -10.44
N GLU A 359 -5.81 12.71 -10.24
CA GLU A 359 -6.31 13.97 -9.72
C GLU A 359 -5.87 14.24 -8.27
N ALA A 360 -5.78 13.19 -7.44
CA ALA A 360 -5.22 13.34 -6.10
C ALA A 360 -3.73 13.73 -6.17
N LEU A 361 -2.94 13.05 -7.00
CA LEU A 361 -1.52 13.37 -7.20
C LEU A 361 -1.30 14.79 -7.76
N ARG A 362 -2.15 15.21 -8.71
CA ARG A 362 -2.11 16.57 -9.30
C ARG A 362 -2.34 17.65 -8.25
N ARG A 363 -3.34 17.46 -7.39
CA ARG A 363 -3.65 18.41 -6.29
C ARG A 363 -2.48 18.56 -5.31
N LEU A 364 -1.60 17.56 -5.22
CA LEU A 364 -0.39 17.61 -4.41
C LEU A 364 0.83 18.19 -5.13
N GLY A 365 0.68 18.62 -6.38
CA GLY A 365 1.82 19.02 -7.22
C GLY A 365 2.78 17.88 -7.54
N GLN A 366 2.36 16.61 -7.35
CA GLN A 366 3.18 15.46 -7.74
C GLN A 366 3.06 15.14 -9.24
N LEU A 367 1.99 15.61 -9.86
CA LEU A 367 1.76 15.62 -11.30
C LEU A 367 1.35 17.01 -11.76
N SER A 368 1.78 17.41 -12.95
CA SER A 368 1.26 18.57 -13.66
C SER A 368 -0.17 18.30 -14.17
N ALA A 369 -0.87 19.33 -14.64
CA ALA A 369 -2.19 19.14 -15.25
C ALA A 369 -2.12 18.28 -16.52
N GLU A 370 -1.04 18.42 -17.30
CA GLU A 370 -0.78 17.61 -18.48
C GLU A 370 -0.51 16.16 -18.11
N GLU A 371 0.41 15.90 -17.18
CA GLU A 371 0.73 14.56 -16.69
C GLU A 371 -0.51 13.85 -16.11
N ALA A 372 -1.34 14.57 -15.36
CA ALA A 372 -2.58 14.01 -14.80
C ALA A 372 -3.63 13.66 -15.88
N SER A 373 -3.64 14.38 -17.00
CA SER A 373 -4.52 14.08 -18.15
C SER A 373 -4.08 12.83 -18.92
N LEU A 374 -2.80 12.45 -18.80
CA LEU A 374 -2.20 11.26 -19.40
C LEU A 374 -2.38 9.99 -18.56
N ALA A 375 -3.17 10.05 -17.46
CA ALA A 375 -3.42 8.91 -16.59
C ALA A 375 -3.76 7.65 -17.42
N PRO A 376 -3.12 6.50 -17.11
CA PRO A 376 -2.99 5.41 -18.07
C PRO A 376 -4.36 4.92 -18.58
N PRO A 377 -4.59 4.84 -19.91
CA PRO A 377 -5.85 4.40 -20.50
C PRO A 377 -6.18 2.93 -20.29
#